data_AF-A0A5C4M413-F1
#
_entry.id   AF-A0A5C4M413-F1
#
_cell.length_a   1.000
_cell.length_b   1.000
_cell.length_c   1.000
_cell.angle_alpha   90.00
_cell.angle_beta   90.00
_cell.angle_gamma   90.00
#
_symmetry.space_group_name_H-M   'P 1'
#
loop_
_entity.id
_entity.type
_entity.pdbx_description
1 polymer ?
#
loop_
_entity_poly.entity_id
_entity_poly.type
_entity_poly.pdbx_seq_one_letter_code
_entity_poly.pdbx_strand_id
1 'polypeptide(L)'
;MLSVHPGELQPGSGRILNIGDQTKTVAQNLTETLGNMASAAGHPDLASALSKVGASAMKAAMDTAAGIEYLGNQAATAAKQFDQTDEQAKKHVDNAAGGAR
;
A
#
# COMPACT_ATOMS: atom_id res chain seq x y z
N MET A 1 24.15 -13.58 -3.06
CA MET A 1 24.20 -12.21 -2.50
C MET A 1 22.92 -11.52 -2.95
N LEU A 2 21.98 -11.25 -2.04
CA LEU A 2 20.76 -10.49 -2.38
C LEU A 2 21.15 -9.01 -2.47
N SER A 3 21.37 -8.51 -3.67
CA SER A 3 21.64 -7.10 -3.92
C SER A 3 20.32 -6.34 -3.87
N VAL A 4 20.01 -5.77 -2.70
CA VAL A 4 18.92 -4.80 -2.58
C VAL A 4 19.41 -3.52 -3.25
N HIS A 5 18.71 -3.05 -4.29
CA HIS A 5 19.02 -1.76 -4.93
C HIS A 5 18.37 -0.64 -4.12
N PRO A 6 19.15 0.17 -3.37
CA PRO A 6 18.63 1.16 -2.43
C PRO A 6 17.67 2.16 -3.11
N GLY A 7 18.00 2.56 -4.34
CA GLY A 7 17.21 3.49 -5.13
C GLY A 7 15.83 2.99 -5.54
N GLU A 8 15.51 1.70 -5.36
CA GLU A 8 14.22 1.13 -5.77
C GLU A 8 13.26 0.87 -4.60
N LEU A 9 13.77 0.77 -3.36
CA LEU A 9 12.91 0.46 -2.20
C LEU A 9 11.96 1.62 -1.86
N GLN A 10 12.45 2.86 -1.86
CA GLN A 10 11.64 4.01 -1.50
C GLN A 10 10.60 4.39 -2.57
N PRO A 11 10.94 4.40 -3.88
CA PRO A 11 9.91 4.50 -4.92
C PRO A 11 8.95 3.31 -4.91
N GLY A 12 9.46 2.11 -4.62
CA GLY A 12 8.67 0.88 -4.50
C GLY A 12 7.61 0.97 -3.39
N SER A 13 7.98 1.41 -2.19
CA SER A 13 7.03 1.59 -1.09
C SER A 13 5.94 2.61 -1.42
N GLY A 14 6.30 3.72 -2.07
CA GLY A 14 5.33 4.72 -2.51
C GLY A 14 4.32 4.16 -3.52
N ARG A 15 4.78 3.31 -4.47
CA ARG A 15 3.89 2.62 -5.41
C ARG A 15 2.94 1.66 -4.71
N ILE A 16 3.43 0.90 -3.73
CA ILE A 16 2.59 -0.04 -2.96
C ILE A 16 1.50 0.72 -2.20
N LEU A 17 1.84 1.81 -1.50
CA LEU A 17 0.85 2.64 -0.80
C LEU A 17 -0.21 3.21 -1.74
N ASN A 18 0.21 3.69 -2.92
CA ASN A 18 -0.71 4.18 -3.94
C ASN A 18 -1.70 3.08 -4.42
N ILE A 19 -1.25 1.82 -4.56
CA ILE A 19 -2.14 0.70 -4.88
C ILE A 19 -3.20 0.50 -3.78
N GLY A 20 -2.81 0.68 -2.51
CA GLY A 20 -3.73 0.66 -1.37
C GLY A 20 -4.83 1.71 -1.49
N ASP A 21 -4.47 2.95 -1.81
CA ASP A 21 -5.43 4.05 -2.01
C ASP A 21 -6.34 3.83 -3.22
N GLN A 22 -5.77 3.32 -4.32
CA GLN A 22 -6.54 2.95 -5.51
C GLN A 22 -7.55 1.83 -5.20
N THR A 23 -7.16 0.85 -4.39
CA THR A 23 -8.05 -0.25 -3.96
C THR A 23 -9.25 0.28 -3.18
N LYS A 24 -9.03 1.24 -2.26
CA LYS A 24 -10.12 1.88 -1.52
C LYS A 24 -11.05 2.67 -2.45
N THR A 25 -10.48 3.39 -3.42
CA THR A 25 -11.24 4.18 -4.40
C THR A 25 -12.14 3.27 -5.25
N VAL A 26 -11.60 2.17 -5.75
CA VAL A 26 -12.39 1.18 -6.52
C VAL A 26 -13.52 0.59 -5.67
N ALA A 27 -13.26 0.30 -4.40
CA ALA A 27 -14.27 -0.23 -3.49
C ALA A 27 -15.43 0.75 -3.26
N GLN A 28 -15.12 2.05 -3.09
CA GLN A 28 -16.11 3.11 -2.93
C GLN A 28 -16.97 3.24 -4.19
N ASN A 29 -16.34 3.31 -5.36
CA ASN A 29 -17.04 3.41 -6.65
C ASN A 29 -17.95 2.20 -6.90
N LEU A 30 -17.48 0.99 -6.56
CA LEU A 30 -18.26 -0.24 -6.68
C LEU A 30 -19.48 -0.22 -5.77
N THR A 31 -19.31 0.20 -4.51
CA THR A 31 -20.40 0.30 -3.53
C THR A 31 -21.45 1.30 -3.98
N GLU A 32 -21.02 2.46 -4.46
CA GLU A 32 -21.91 3.50 -5.00
C GLU A 32 -22.69 2.99 -6.22
N THR A 33 -22.00 2.33 -7.16
CA THR A 33 -22.62 1.75 -8.36
C THR A 33 -23.70 0.73 -7.98
N LEU A 34 -23.38 -0.18 -7.05
CA LEU A 34 -24.33 -1.18 -6.57
C LEU A 34 -25.49 -0.56 -5.80
N GLY A 35 -25.25 0.51 -5.04
CA GLY A 35 -26.29 1.30 -4.37
C GLY A 35 -27.26 1.93 -5.38
N ASN A 36 -26.72 2.56 -6.43
CA ASN A 36 -27.53 3.16 -7.50
C ASN A 36 -28.35 2.09 -8.24
N MET A 37 -27.77 0.92 -8.52
CA MET A 37 -28.50 -0.22 -9.10
C MET A 37 -29.60 -0.73 -8.16
N ALA A 38 -29.35 -0.80 -6.85
CA ALA A 38 -30.32 -1.23 -5.86
C ALA A 38 -31.51 -0.27 -5.79
N SER A 39 -31.26 1.05 -5.84
CA SER A 39 -32.30 2.07 -5.91
C SER A 39 -33.11 2.00 -7.21
N ALA A 40 -32.48 1.67 -8.33
CA ALA A 40 -33.13 1.57 -9.63
C ALA A 40 -33.88 0.23 -9.85
N ALA A 41 -33.55 -0.82 -9.10
CA ALA A 41 -34.05 -2.17 -9.31
C ALA A 41 -35.58 -2.32 -9.19
N GLY A 42 -36.24 -1.45 -8.41
CA GLY A 42 -37.70 -1.52 -8.19
C GLY A 42 -38.20 -2.79 -7.51
N HIS A 43 -37.30 -3.72 -7.13
CA HIS A 43 -37.60 -4.99 -6.50
C HIS A 43 -36.80 -5.14 -5.20
N PRO A 44 -37.46 -5.32 -4.04
CA PRO A 44 -36.82 -5.27 -2.72
C PRO A 44 -35.75 -6.37 -2.55
N ASP A 45 -35.99 -7.57 -3.06
CA ASP A 45 -35.02 -8.67 -2.93
C ASP A 45 -33.75 -8.43 -3.76
N LEU A 46 -33.90 -7.83 -4.94
CA LEU A 46 -32.77 -7.49 -5.80
C LEU A 46 -31.96 -6.35 -5.19
N ALA A 47 -32.63 -5.33 -4.63
CA ALA A 47 -31.98 -4.26 -3.90
C ALA A 47 -31.20 -4.78 -2.67
N SER A 48 -31.79 -5.72 -1.92
CA SER A 48 -31.15 -6.38 -0.78
C SER A 48 -29.93 -7.21 -1.20
N ALA A 49 -30.05 -7.98 -2.29
CA ALA A 49 -28.93 -8.75 -2.83
C ALA A 49 -27.77 -7.84 -3.26
N LEU A 50 -28.05 -6.77 -4.02
CA LEU A 50 -27.04 -5.79 -4.44
C LEU A 50 -26.36 -5.10 -3.26
N SER A 51 -27.14 -4.72 -2.22
CA SER A 51 -26.60 -4.12 -1.00
C SER A 51 -25.65 -5.06 -0.25
N LYS A 52 -26.00 -6.36 -0.14
CA LYS A 52 -25.15 -7.38 0.49
C LYS A 52 -23.87 -7.62 -0.31
N VAL A 53 -23.95 -7.64 -1.63
CA VAL A 53 -22.79 -7.76 -2.53
C VAL A 53 -21.88 -6.55 -2.35
N GLY A 54 -22.44 -5.34 -2.34
CA GLY A 54 -21.67 -4.10 -2.13
C GLY A 54 -20.94 -4.08 -0.79
N ALA A 55 -21.64 -4.40 0.30
CA ALA A 55 -21.05 -4.48 1.64
C ALA A 55 -19.92 -5.52 1.72
N SER A 56 -20.13 -6.70 1.12
CA SER A 56 -19.12 -7.77 1.10
C SER A 56 -17.89 -7.38 0.29
N ALA A 57 -18.09 -6.77 -0.89
CA ALA A 57 -17.01 -6.28 -1.73
C ALA A 57 -16.21 -5.15 -1.06
N MET A 58 -16.91 -4.21 -0.41
CA MET A 58 -16.27 -3.13 0.34
C MET A 58 -15.40 -3.67 1.47
N LYS A 59 -15.91 -4.62 2.24
CA LYS A 59 -15.13 -5.27 3.30
C LYS A 59 -13.87 -5.94 2.74
N ALA A 60 -14.02 -6.77 1.69
CA ALA A 60 -12.88 -7.48 1.10
C ALA A 60 -11.82 -6.52 0.56
N ALA A 61 -12.23 -5.41 -0.06
CA ALA A 61 -11.30 -4.41 -0.57
C ALA A 61 -10.61 -3.61 0.54
N MET A 62 -11.31 -3.29 1.64
CA MET A 62 -10.69 -2.64 2.81
C MET A 62 -9.68 -3.56 3.50
N ASP A 63 -10.01 -4.84 3.68
CA ASP A 63 -9.09 -5.85 4.22
C ASP A 63 -7.84 -5.97 3.33
N THR A 64 -8.02 -5.96 2.01
CA THR A 64 -6.92 -5.99 1.03
C THR A 64 -6.07 -4.71 1.09
N ALA A 65 -6.70 -3.54 1.14
CA ALA A 65 -6.02 -2.25 1.24
C ALA A 65 -5.16 -2.16 2.52
N ALA A 66 -5.68 -2.64 3.66
CA ALA A 66 -4.93 -2.69 4.90
C ALA A 66 -3.69 -3.60 4.79
N GLY A 67 -3.81 -4.75 4.12
CA GLY A 67 -2.67 -5.63 3.84
C GLY A 67 -1.61 -4.95 2.95
N ILE A 68 -2.04 -4.23 1.92
CA ILE A 68 -1.16 -3.47 1.03
C ILE A 68 -0.46 -2.34 1.79
N GLU A 69 -1.18 -1.60 2.63
CA GLU A 69 -0.61 -0.55 3.48
C GLU A 69 0.45 -1.09 4.44
N TYR A 70 0.17 -2.23 5.06
CA TYR A 70 1.14 -2.91 5.92
C TYR A 70 2.44 -3.22 5.15
N LEU A 71 2.34 -3.80 3.95
CA LEU A 71 3.50 -4.09 3.11
C LEU A 71 4.24 -2.81 2.68
N GLY A 72 3.50 -1.77 2.30
CA GLY A 72 4.07 -0.48 1.90
C GLY A 72 4.85 0.19 3.04
N ASN A 73 4.30 0.16 4.25
CA ASN A 73 4.94 0.69 5.45
C ASN A 73 6.19 -0.10 5.86
N GLN A 74 6.16 -1.43 5.73
CA GLN A 74 7.33 -2.27 5.97
C GLN A 74 8.44 -2.01 4.95
N ALA A 75 8.09 -1.85 3.67
CA ALA A 75 9.04 -1.49 2.62
C ALA A 75 9.64 -0.09 2.87
N ALA A 76 8.83 0.89 3.28
CA ALA A 76 9.31 2.23 3.62
C ALA A 76 10.23 2.23 4.85
N THR A 77 9.94 1.39 5.85
CA THR A 77 10.79 1.21 7.04
C THR A 77 12.12 0.58 6.67
N ALA A 78 12.10 -0.46 5.83
CA ALA A 78 13.31 -1.10 5.33
C ALA A 78 14.18 -0.13 4.51
N ALA A 79 13.57 0.73 3.68
CA ALA A 79 14.29 1.77 2.94
C ALA A 79 15.03 2.72 3.89
N LYS A 80 14.35 3.23 4.92
CA LYS A 80 14.97 4.12 5.93
C LYS A 80 16.12 3.46 6.68
N GLN A 81 15.95 2.21 7.09
CA GLN A 81 17.00 1.45 7.79
C GLN A 81 18.22 1.25 6.89
N PHE A 82 17.99 0.98 5.61
CA PHE A 82 19.06 0.86 4.64
C PHE A 82 19.83 2.16 4.48
N ASP A 83 19.14 3.29 4.27
CA ASP A 83 19.77 4.61 4.13
C ASP A 83 20.61 4.99 5.36
N GLN A 84 20.09 4.74 6.56
CA GLN A 84 20.82 4.97 7.81
C GLN A 84 22.08 4.10 7.92
N THR A 85 21.99 2.84 7.50
CA THR A 85 23.12 1.91 7.51
C THR A 85 24.19 2.33 6.50
N ASP A 86 23.78 2.76 5.31
CA ASP A 86 24.68 3.25 4.26
C ASP A 86 25.39 4.55 4.68
N GLU A 87 24.68 5.49 5.31
CA GLU A 87 25.27 6.71 5.87
C GLU A 87 26.29 6.41 6.99
N GLN A 88 25.97 5.46 7.88
CA GLN A 88 26.90 5.05 8.94
C GLN A 88 28.15 4.38 8.36
N ALA A 89 27.99 3.50 7.37
CA ALA A 89 29.09 2.86 6.69
C ALA A 89 30.04 3.88 6.02
N LYS A 90 29.48 4.88 5.32
CA LYS A 90 30.26 5.98 4.73
C LYS A 90 31.07 6.75 5.78
N LYS A 91 30.44 7.14 6.91
CA LYS A 91 31.11 7.84 8.01
C LYS A 91 32.26 7.03 8.63
N HIS A 92 32.10 5.71 8.76
CA HIS A 92 33.17 4.84 9.27
C HIS A 92 34.35 4.71 8.30
N VAL A 93 34.09 4.64 7.00
CA VAL A 93 35.14 4.59 5.96
C VAL A 93 35.90 5.91 5.91
N ASP A 94 35.23 7.06 5.96
CA ASP A 94 35.87 8.38 5.93
C ASP A 94 36.73 8.62 7.17
N ASN A 95 36.27 8.20 8.36
CA ASN A 95 37.06 8.27 9.60
C ASN A 95 38.28 7.34 9.57
N ALA A 96 38.18 6.15 8.96
CA ALA A 96 39.31 5.23 8.80
C ALA A 96 40.35 5.75 7.79
N ALA A 97 39.91 6.45 6.73
CA ALA A 97 40.79 7.08 5.75
C ALA A 97 41.47 8.37 6.26
N GLY A 98 40.81 9.10 7.17
CA GLY A 98 41.35 10.32 7.80
C GLY A 98 42.37 10.09 8.92
N GLY A 99 42.43 8.90 9.52
CA GLY A 99 43.37 8.54 10.59
C GLY A 99 44.76 8.09 10.13
N ALA A 100 45.04 8.07 8.82
CA ALA A 100 46.29 7.60 8.23
C ALA A 100 47.23 8.73 7.76
N ARG A 101 47.07 9.95 8.28
CA ARG A 101 47.93 11.10 7.96
C ARG A 101 48.63 11.66 9.20
#